data_AF-A0A3P3TVP5-F1
#
_entry.id   AF-A0A3P3TVP5-F1
#
_cell.length_a   1.000
_cell.length_b   1.000
_cell.length_c   1.000
_cell.angle_alpha   90.00
_cell.angle_beta   90.00
_cell.angle_gamma   90.00
#
_symmetry.space_group_name_H-M   'P 1'
#
loop_
_entity.id
_entity.type
_entity.pdbx_description
1 polymer ?
#
loop_
_entity_poly.entity_id
_entity_poly.type
_entity_poly.pdbx_seq_one_letter_code
_entity_poly.pdbx_strand_id
1 'polypeptide(L)'
;MPSILEELYAGNILPDEMIVPRNPKYRPLCGQISAAMENWRKKLGEEEFRELEALLDLHAEASAMHNEAAFTHGFKLGAAIMAEVLVGKEELVRSI
;
A
#
# COMPACT_ATOMS: atom_id res chain seq x y z
N MET A 1 -27.92 2.90 5.12
CA MET A 1 -26.47 2.87 4.85
C MET A 1 -26.04 4.30 4.63
N PRO A 2 -25.07 4.82 5.39
CA PRO A 2 -24.51 6.14 5.15
C PRO A 2 -23.86 6.18 3.75
N SER A 3 -23.88 7.36 3.13
CA SER A 3 -23.19 7.66 1.88
C SER A 3 -21.69 7.81 2.11
N ILE A 4 -20.91 7.71 1.04
CA ILE A 4 -19.45 7.92 1.09
C ILE A 4 -19.06 9.32 1.60
N LEU A 5 -19.91 10.33 1.38
CA LEU A 5 -19.66 11.70 1.87
C LEU A 5 -19.90 11.82 3.37
N GLU A 6 -20.90 11.11 3.91
CA GLU A 6 -21.15 11.05 5.36
C GLU A 6 -20.03 10.28 6.06
N GLU A 7 -19.56 9.18 5.48
CA GLU A 7 -18.41 8.42 5.99
C GLU A 7 -17.11 9.23 5.95
N LEU A 8 -16.91 10.03 4.88
CA LEU A 8 -15.78 10.95 4.78
C LEU A 8 -15.86 12.04 5.85
N TYR A 9 -17.03 12.67 6.02
CA TYR A 9 -17.24 13.72 7.02
C TYR A 9 -17.02 13.19 8.45
N ALA A 10 -17.44 11.96 8.72
CA ALA A 10 -17.25 11.29 10.00
C ALA A 10 -15.80 10.81 10.24
N GLY A 11 -14.92 10.85 9.24
CA GLY A 11 -13.54 10.37 9.35
C GLY A 11 -13.38 8.85 9.29
N ASN A 12 -14.39 8.12 8.80
CA ASN A 12 -14.38 6.65 8.77
C ASN A 12 -13.66 6.07 7.53
N ILE A 13 -13.26 6.91 6.58
CA ILE A 13 -12.53 6.48 5.39
C ILE A 13 -11.02 6.49 5.73
N LEU A 14 -10.53 5.32 6.16
CA LEU A 14 -9.12 5.08 6.51
C LEU A 14 -8.55 3.94 5.65
N PRO A 15 -8.25 4.19 4.35
CA PRO A 15 -7.87 3.12 3.43
C PRO A 15 -6.64 2.35 3.88
N ASP A 16 -5.63 3.03 4.43
CA ASP A 16 -4.38 2.41 4.88
C ASP A 16 -4.60 1.36 5.99
N GLU A 17 -5.50 1.64 6.93
CA GLU A 17 -5.85 0.72 8.02
C GLU A 17 -6.72 -0.45 7.54
N MET A 18 -7.51 -0.23 6.48
CA MET A 18 -8.43 -1.22 5.93
C MET A 18 -7.77 -2.16 4.91
N ILE A 19 -6.66 -1.76 4.30
CA ILE A 19 -5.92 -2.57 3.33
C ILE A 19 -5.11 -3.63 4.09
N VAL A 20 -5.76 -4.77 4.35
CA VAL A 20 -5.08 -5.97 4.85
C VAL A 20 -4.64 -6.83 3.65
N PRO A 21 -3.34 -7.12 3.49
CA PRO A 21 -2.87 -8.02 2.44
C PRO A 21 -3.52 -9.39 2.57
N ARG A 22 -4.32 -9.78 1.58
CA ARG A 22 -5.02 -11.08 1.54
C ARG A 22 -4.17 -12.22 0.99
N ASN A 23 -2.98 -11.90 0.48
CA ASN A 23 -2.08 -12.93 -0.03
C ASN A 23 -1.69 -13.88 1.13
N PRO A 24 -1.98 -15.18 1.03
CA PRO A 24 -1.72 -16.13 2.12
C PRO A 24 -0.24 -16.23 2.48
N LYS A 25 0.67 -15.81 1.59
CA LYS A 25 2.11 -15.76 1.83
C LYS A 25 2.55 -14.57 2.68
N TYR A 26 1.73 -13.53 2.83
CA TYR A 26 2.10 -12.30 3.53
C TYR A 26 2.45 -12.56 5.00
N ARG A 27 1.55 -13.19 5.77
CA ARG A 27 1.78 -13.47 7.20
C ARG A 27 3.01 -14.38 7.43
N PRO A 28 3.18 -15.50 6.70
CA PRO A 28 4.42 -16.29 6.78
C PRO A 28 5.68 -15.51 6.43
N LEU A 29 5.63 -14.60 5.46
CA LEU A 29 6.77 -13.76 5.09
C LEU A 29 7.14 -12.79 6.22
N CYS A 30 6.16 -12.13 6.84
CA CYS A 30 6.40 -11.30 8.03
C CYS A 30 7.07 -12.10 9.15
N GLY A 31 6.62 -13.33 9.39
CA GLY A 31 7.25 -14.22 10.38
C GLY A 31 8.71 -14.56 10.06
N GLN A 32 9.03 -14.78 8.77
CA GLN A 32 10.41 -14.99 8.32
C GLN A 32 11.28 -13.75 8.54
N ILE A 33 10.75 -12.56 8.29
CA ILE A 33 11.44 -11.29 8.54
C ILE A 33 11.76 -11.15 10.03
N SER A 34 10.78 -11.37 10.91
CA SER A 34 10.99 -11.30 12.37
C SER A 34 12.01 -12.33 12.86
N ALA A 35 11.95 -13.57 12.34
CA ALA A 35 12.92 -14.62 12.69
C ALA A 35 14.35 -14.27 12.21
N ALA A 36 14.48 -13.68 11.02
CA ALA A 36 15.76 -13.21 10.51
C ALA A 36 16.34 -12.08 11.39
N MET A 37 15.50 -11.11 11.79
CA MET A 37 15.91 -10.03 12.70
C MET A 37 16.44 -10.54 14.03
N GLU A 38 15.72 -11.45 14.67
CA GLU A 38 16.15 -12.05 15.94
C GLU A 38 17.46 -12.84 15.79
N ASN A 39 17.68 -13.49 14.65
CA ASN A 39 18.95 -14.17 14.37
C ASN A 39 20.11 -13.19 14.20
N TRP A 40 19.89 -12.04 13.56
CA TRP A 40 20.91 -10.99 13.46
C TRP A 40 21.21 -10.35 14.82
N ARG A 41 20.18 -10.12 15.64
CA ARG A 41 20.31 -9.59 17.00
C ARG A 41 21.21 -10.44 17.91
N LYS A 42 21.18 -11.77 17.73
CA LYS A 42 22.04 -12.70 18.48
C LYS A 42 23.48 -12.76 17.99
N LYS A 43 23.74 -12.34 16.75
CA LYS A 43 25.05 -12.45 16.09
C LYS A 43 25.86 -11.16 16.17
N LEU A 44 25.18 -10.02 16.21
CA LEU A 44 25.78 -8.69 16.21
C LEU A 44 25.91 -8.15 17.64
N GLY A 45 26.84 -7.24 17.85
CA GLY A 45 26.85 -6.40 19.05
C GLY A 45 25.72 -5.36 18.98
N GLU A 46 25.51 -4.66 20.08
CA GLU A 46 24.39 -3.70 20.21
C GLU A 46 24.49 -2.55 19.20
N GLU A 47 25.70 -2.06 18.94
CA GLU A 47 25.91 -0.94 18.01
C GLU A 47 25.73 -1.40 16.55
N GLU A 48 26.31 -2.53 16.14
CA GLU A 48 26.14 -3.03 14.77
C GLU A 48 24.67 -3.43 14.49
N PHE A 49 23.96 -3.92 15.51
CA PHE A 49 22.54 -4.20 15.37
C PHE A 49 21.71 -2.91 15.20
N ARG A 50 22.05 -1.84 15.94
CA ARG A 50 21.39 -0.53 15.79
C ARG A 50 21.60 0.07 14.39
N GLU A 51 22.80 -0.08 13.83
CA GLU A 51 23.07 0.33 12.44
C GLU A 51 22.23 -0.45 11.43
N LEU A 52 22.05 -1.76 11.65
CA LEU A 52 21.18 -2.60 10.83
C LEU A 52 19.71 -2.16 10.94
N GLU A 53 19.22 -1.86 12.15
CA GLU A 53 17.86 -1.33 12.34
C GLU A 53 17.67 0.00 11.59
N ALA A 54 18.62 0.94 11.71
CA ALA A 54 18.57 2.21 11.00
C ALA A 54 18.54 2.03 9.47
N LEU A 55 19.30 1.07 8.93
CA LEU A 55 19.25 0.75 7.50
C LEU A 55 17.88 0.21 7.07
N LEU A 56 17.26 -0.64 7.89
CA LEU A 56 15.92 -1.19 7.61
C LEU A 56 14.84 -0.11 7.69
N ASP A 57 14.96 0.84 8.62
CA ASP A 57 14.08 1.99 8.72
C ASP A 57 14.15 2.87 7.47
N LEU A 58 15.36 3.15 6.97
CA LEU A 58 15.56 3.87 5.71
C LEU A 58 14.91 3.14 4.52
N HIS A 59 15.04 1.81 4.46
CA HIS A 59 14.38 1.01 3.43
C HIS A 59 12.84 1.05 3.56
N ALA A 60 12.31 1.03 4.78
CA ALA A 60 10.89 1.12 5.04
C ALA A 60 10.34 2.48 4.61
N GLU A 61 11.04 3.57 4.94
CA GLU A 61 10.67 4.94 4.55
C GLU A 61 10.67 5.10 3.01
N ALA A 62 11.73 4.67 2.33
CA ALA A 62 11.79 4.71 0.87
C ALA A 62 10.66 3.89 0.22
N SER A 63 10.33 2.73 0.79
CA SER A 63 9.21 1.90 0.33
C SER A 63 7.86 2.57 0.56
N ALA A 64 7.67 3.23 1.70
CA ALA A 64 6.46 4.00 2.00
C ALA A 64 6.26 5.15 1.02
N MET A 65 7.31 5.94 0.73
CA MET A 65 7.27 7.01 -0.26
C MET A 65 6.89 6.50 -1.66
N HIS A 66 7.46 5.36 -2.07
CA HIS A 66 7.11 4.74 -3.35
C HIS A 66 5.66 4.26 -3.38
N ASN A 67 5.19 3.62 -2.30
CA ASN A 67 3.82 3.12 -2.19
C ASN A 67 2.79 4.27 -2.22
N GLU A 68 3.07 5.39 -1.53
CA GLU A 68 2.22 6.59 -1.56
C GLU A 68 2.12 7.17 -2.98
N ALA A 69 3.26 7.28 -3.68
CA ALA A 69 3.31 7.76 -5.05
C ALA A 69 2.53 6.84 -6.00
N ALA A 70 2.72 5.52 -5.88
CA ALA A 70 2.03 4.52 -6.67
C ALA A 70 0.50 4.53 -6.41
N PHE A 71 0.09 4.63 -5.15
CA PHE A 71 -1.31 4.71 -4.73
C PHE A 71 -1.97 5.94 -5.34
N THR A 72 -1.38 7.12 -5.16
CA THR A 72 -1.89 8.39 -5.71
C THR A 72 -1.96 8.37 -7.22
N HIS A 73 -0.93 7.84 -7.89
CA HIS A 73 -0.93 7.70 -9.34
C HIS A 73 -2.03 6.75 -9.83
N GLY A 74 -2.21 5.62 -9.16
CA GLY A 74 -3.25 4.63 -9.48
C GLY A 74 -4.66 5.20 -9.39
N PHE A 75 -4.98 5.97 -8.35
CA PHE A 75 -6.28 6.64 -8.23
C PHE A 75 -6.52 7.66 -9.34
N LYS A 76 -5.52 8.48 -9.66
CA LYS A 76 -5.60 9.46 -10.76
C LYS A 76 -5.83 8.79 -12.10
N LEU A 77 -5.08 7.71 -12.38
CA LEU A 77 -5.23 6.93 -13.61
C LEU A 77 -6.62 6.29 -13.69
N GLY A 78 -7.09 5.65 -12.61
CA GLY A 78 -8.43 5.05 -12.56
C GLY A 78 -9.54 6.07 -12.79
N ALA A 79 -9.44 7.27 -12.18
CA ALA A 79 -10.39 8.35 -12.39
C ALA A 79 -10.37 8.85 -13.84
N ALA A 80 -9.20 8.98 -14.46
CA ALA A 80 -9.09 9.38 -15.87
C ALA A 80 -9.73 8.35 -16.81
N ILE A 81 -9.47 7.06 -16.60
CA ILE A 81 -10.11 5.96 -17.36
C ILE A 81 -11.63 6.01 -17.18
N MET A 82 -12.12 6.19 -15.95
CA MET A 82 -13.56 6.26 -15.68
C MET A 82 -14.20 7.48 -16.35
N ALA A 83 -13.55 8.65 -16.29
CA ALA A 83 -14.01 9.85 -16.97
C ALA A 83 -14.09 9.66 -18.49
N GLU A 84 -13.11 9.00 -19.09
CA GLU A 84 -13.13 8.64 -20.51
C GLU A 84 -14.33 7.74 -20.85
N VAL A 85 -14.60 6.70 -20.05
CA VAL A 85 -15.75 5.81 -20.25
C VAL A 85 -17.09 6.54 -20.11
N LEU A 86 -17.21 7.46 -19.15
CA LEU A 86 -18.46 8.17 -18.85
C LEU A 86 -18.74 9.36 -19.78
N VAL A 87 -17.68 10.04 -20.25
CA VAL A 87 -17.77 11.26 -21.08
C VAL A 87 -17.54 10.97 -22.56
N GLY A 88 -16.92 9.84 -22.89
CA GLY A 88 -16.64 9.39 -24.25
C GLY A 88 -17.90 9.32 -25.09
N LYS A 89 -17.97 10.19 -26.12
CA LYS A 89 -18.99 10.12 -27.15
C LYS A 89 -18.62 9.01 -28.14
N GLU A 90 -19.28 7.86 -28.02
CA GLU A 90 -19.70 6.91 -29.09
C GLU A 90 -19.66 5.43 -28.65
N GLU A 91 -20.60 4.66 -29.20
CA GLU A 91 -20.89 3.27 -28.90
C GLU A 91 -19.71 2.33 -29.19
N LEU A 92 -19.34 1.49 -28.22
CA LEU A 92 -18.21 0.55 -28.29
C LEU A 92 -18.45 -0.65 -29.24
N VAL A 93 -19.52 -0.69 -30.03
CA VAL A 93 -19.80 -1.79 -30.96
C VAL A 93 -20.32 -1.24 -32.28
N ARG A 94 -19.69 -1.63 -33.39
CA ARG A 94 -20.21 -1.38 -34.74
C ARG A 94 -21.62 -1.98 -34.84
N SER A 95 -22.59 -1.17 -35.21
CA SER A 95 -23.87 -1.64 -35.75
C SER A 95 -23.59 -2.48 -37.00
N ILE A 96 -23.89 -3.78 -36.90
CA ILE A 96 -23.89 -4.73 -38.03
C ILE A 96 -25.21 -4.58 -38.78
#